data_AF-A0A9X0SLC5-F1
#
_entry.id   AF-A0A9X0SLC5-F1
#
_cell.length_a   1.000
_cell.length_b   1.000
_cell.length_c   1.000
_cell.angle_alpha   90.00
_cell.angle_beta   90.00
_cell.angle_gamma   90.00
#
_symmetry.space_group_name_H-M   'P 1'
#
loop_
_entity.id
_entity.type
_entity.pdbx_description
1 polymer ?
#
loop_
_entity_poly.entity_id
_entity_poly.type
_entity_poly.pdbx_seq_one_letter_code
_entity_poly.pdbx_strand_id
1 'polypeptide(L)'
;MRLIDQKKASFRLRLGNLQHFSDPEPGGPQDPPTPPEPPKQKHTDEDVQRMIDEALAKAKAEADEKAEKERQEAERKKLEEQEKYKALYENLQQQVEEQKAKTIDAKKEAILAAANYAPEQIALVKDLLKGESDEELKQSLESVKSVVLPLGSGADPSPGNPRRGNPEPKDLADVGRDLYAKLKADGKL
;
A
#
# COMPACT_ATOMS: atom_id res chain seq x y z
N MET A 1 20.91 14.45 -6.81
CA MET A 1 20.23 15.66 -6.31
C MET A 1 20.31 16.73 -7.39
N ARG A 2 19.18 17.14 -7.98
CA ARG A 2 19.14 18.23 -8.97
C ARG A 2 18.47 19.43 -8.30
N LEU A 3 19.20 20.52 -8.11
CA LEU A 3 18.64 21.78 -7.62
C LEU A 3 17.83 22.42 -8.74
N ILE A 4 16.57 22.71 -8.47
CA ILE A 4 15.67 23.44 -9.37
C ILE A 4 15.76 24.90 -8.95
N ASP A 5 16.34 25.73 -9.82
CA ASP A 5 16.43 27.18 -9.65
C ASP A 5 15.04 27.81 -9.64
N GLN A 6 14.58 28.25 -8.46
CA GLN A 6 13.38 29.05 -8.33
C GLN A 6 13.67 30.51 -8.73
N LYS A 7 13.22 30.91 -9.91
CA LYS A 7 13.21 32.32 -10.35
C LYS A 7 12.34 33.15 -9.40
N LYS A 8 12.95 34.13 -8.73
CA LYS A 8 12.27 35.12 -7.87
C LYS A 8 11.28 35.94 -8.70
N ALA A 9 10.01 35.94 -8.30
CA ALA A 9 8.98 36.79 -8.88
C ALA A 9 9.24 38.26 -8.49
N SER A 10 9.58 39.08 -9.47
CA SER A 10 9.75 40.53 -9.30
C SER A 10 8.37 41.20 -9.22
N PHE A 11 7.98 41.67 -8.04
CA PHE A 11 6.80 42.52 -7.85
C PHE A 11 7.09 43.91 -8.42
N ARG A 12 6.54 44.24 -9.59
CA ARG A 12 6.49 45.64 -10.09
C ARG A 12 5.28 46.33 -9.48
N LEU A 13 5.51 47.22 -8.52
CA LEU A 13 4.49 48.16 -8.05
C LEU A 13 4.18 49.12 -9.21
N ARG A 14 3.00 48.97 -9.83
CA ARG A 14 2.49 49.94 -10.79
C ARG A 14 1.94 51.14 -10.02
N LEU A 15 2.82 52.11 -9.73
CA LEU A 15 2.42 53.46 -9.28
C LEU A 15 1.85 54.22 -10.49
N GLY A 16 0.66 53.81 -10.94
CA GLY A 16 -0.11 54.53 -11.94
C GLY A 16 -1.23 55.28 -11.23
N ASN A 17 -1.11 56.62 -11.20
CA ASN A 17 -2.10 57.60 -10.74
C ASN A 17 -1.93 58.08 -9.29
N LEU A 18 -0.76 58.63 -8.97
CA LEU A 18 -0.71 59.74 -8.00
C LEU A 18 -1.29 60.97 -8.72
N GLN A 19 -2.56 61.30 -8.44
CA GLN A 19 -3.16 62.56 -8.87
C GLN A 19 -2.43 63.72 -8.17
N HIS A 20 -1.92 64.64 -8.98
CA HIS A 20 -1.27 65.87 -8.56
C HIS A 20 -2.27 66.79 -7.86
N PHE A 21 -2.05 67.06 -6.56
CA PHE A 21 -2.74 68.11 -5.81
C PHE A 21 -1.80 69.32 -5.66
N SER A 22 -1.84 70.25 -6.63
CA SER A 22 -1.31 71.61 -6.47
C SER A 22 -1.59 72.43 -7.73
N ASP A 23 -2.65 73.25 -7.73
CA ASP A 23 -2.52 74.71 -7.86
C ASP A 23 -3.88 75.41 -7.70
N PRO A 24 -4.00 76.46 -6.86
CA PRO A 24 -5.14 77.36 -6.86
C PRO A 24 -4.75 78.68 -7.55
N GLU A 25 -5.47 79.09 -8.59
CA GLU A 25 -5.52 80.51 -8.99
C GLU A 25 -6.91 80.92 -9.52
N PRO A 26 -7.28 82.21 -9.41
CA PRO A 26 -8.65 82.65 -9.21
C PRO A 26 -9.28 83.31 -10.44
N GLY A 27 -10.63 83.27 -10.50
CA GLY A 27 -11.43 84.31 -11.18
C GLY A 27 -12.35 83.84 -12.31
N GLY A 28 -13.64 84.17 -12.19
CA GLY A 28 -14.58 84.26 -13.32
C GLY A 28 -15.95 83.59 -13.09
N PRO A 29 -17.08 84.32 -13.08
CA PRO A 29 -18.37 83.86 -12.53
C PRO A 29 -19.31 83.28 -13.60
N GLN A 30 -20.12 82.26 -13.25
CA GLN A 30 -21.51 82.10 -13.70
C GLN A 30 -22.14 80.81 -13.14
N ASP A 31 -23.08 81.00 -12.21
CA ASP A 31 -24.01 79.98 -11.72
C ASP A 31 -25.06 79.62 -12.78
N PRO A 32 -25.33 78.33 -13.00
CA PRO A 32 -26.66 77.84 -13.29
C PRO A 32 -27.27 77.15 -12.04
N PRO A 33 -28.61 77.16 -11.89
CA PRO A 33 -29.28 76.88 -10.63
C PRO A 33 -29.13 75.43 -10.17
N THR A 34 -28.72 75.26 -8.91
CA THR A 34 -28.57 73.98 -8.20
C THR A 34 -29.92 73.27 -8.03
N PRO A 35 -30.07 71.98 -8.43
CA PRO A 35 -31.22 71.15 -8.04
C PRO A 35 -31.21 70.93 -6.51
N PRO A 36 -32.38 70.79 -5.86
CA PRO A 36 -32.45 70.68 -4.41
C PRO A 36 -31.64 69.47 -3.90
N GLU A 37 -30.68 69.71 -3.01
CA GLU A 37 -29.93 68.67 -2.30
C GLU A 37 -30.92 67.70 -1.62
N PRO A 38 -30.76 66.37 -1.73
CA PRO A 38 -31.53 65.44 -0.92
C PRO A 38 -31.23 65.71 0.57
N PRO A 39 -32.22 65.53 1.47
CA PRO A 39 -32.06 65.86 2.88
C PRO A 39 -30.87 65.12 3.47
N LYS A 40 -29.87 65.88 3.94
CA LYS A 40 -28.72 65.36 4.69
C LYS A 40 -29.27 64.63 5.92
N GLN A 41 -29.26 63.31 5.88
CA GLN A 41 -29.65 62.45 6.99
C GLN A 41 -28.70 62.75 8.15
N LYS A 42 -29.17 63.50 9.14
CA LYS A 42 -28.46 63.73 10.39
C LYS A 42 -28.62 62.48 11.24
N HIS A 43 -27.79 61.47 11.02
CA HIS A 43 -27.68 60.36 11.95
C HIS A 43 -27.30 60.92 13.31
N THR A 44 -28.09 60.61 14.34
CA THR A 44 -27.75 60.99 15.72
C THR A 44 -26.62 60.08 16.20
N ASP A 45 -25.82 60.54 17.15
CA ASP A 45 -24.69 59.74 17.68
C ASP A 45 -25.15 58.36 18.22
N GLU A 46 -26.41 58.26 18.66
CA GLU A 46 -27.06 57.01 19.09
C GLU A 46 -27.37 56.04 17.94
N ASP A 47 -27.65 56.53 16.72
CA ASP A 47 -27.82 55.69 15.53
C ASP A 47 -26.47 55.12 15.08
N VAL A 48 -25.40 55.92 15.18
CA VAL A 48 -24.04 55.49 14.85
C VAL A 48 -23.54 54.43 15.82
N GLN A 49 -23.79 54.59 17.13
CA GLN A 49 -23.44 53.59 18.14
C GLN A 49 -24.18 52.27 17.90
N ARG A 50 -25.47 52.30 17.58
CA ARG A 50 -26.25 51.09 17.24
C ARG A 50 -25.71 50.38 16.00
N MET A 51 -25.32 51.13 14.96
CA MET A 51 -24.68 50.55 13.77
C MET A 51 -23.33 49.91 14.08
N ILE A 52 -22.53 50.53 14.96
CA ILE A 52 -21.24 49.98 15.39
C ILE A 52 -21.47 48.68 16.19
N ASP A 53 -22.41 48.67 17.13
CA ASP A 53 -22.70 47.49 17.95
C ASP A 53 -23.25 46.34 17.10
N GLU A 54 -24.13 46.62 16.13
CA GLU A 54 -24.63 45.62 15.18
C GLU A 54 -23.52 45.07 14.28
N ALA A 55 -22.61 45.94 13.80
CA ALA A 55 -21.45 45.51 13.03
C ALA A 55 -20.48 44.66 13.87
N LEU A 56 -20.26 45.03 15.14
CA LEU A 56 -19.41 44.28 16.07
C LEU A 56 -20.03 42.91 16.42
N ALA A 57 -21.35 42.86 16.60
CA ALA A 57 -22.07 41.61 16.84
C ALA A 57 -22.00 40.68 15.62
N LYS A 58 -22.18 41.20 14.40
CA LYS A 58 -22.03 40.43 13.16
C LYS A 58 -20.60 39.95 12.96
N ALA A 59 -19.61 40.80 13.20
CA ALA A 59 -18.20 40.43 13.09
C ALA A 59 -17.79 39.35 14.11
N LYS A 60 -18.33 39.40 15.33
CA LYS A 60 -18.14 38.34 16.34
C LYS A 60 -18.81 37.04 15.92
N ALA A 61 -20.07 37.08 15.47
CA ALA A 61 -20.77 35.89 14.99
C ALA A 61 -20.04 35.23 13.81
N GLU A 62 -19.55 36.01 12.84
CA GLU A 62 -18.76 35.48 11.73
C GLU A 62 -17.40 34.91 12.17
N ALA A 63 -16.77 35.50 13.19
CA ALA A 63 -15.52 34.98 13.75
C ALA A 63 -15.74 33.68 14.52
N ASP A 64 -16.81 33.60 15.31
CA ASP A 64 -17.20 32.40 16.06
C ASP A 64 -17.59 31.26 15.10
N GLU A 65 -18.36 31.54 14.05
CA GLU A 65 -18.68 30.54 13.02
C GLU A 65 -17.45 30.02 12.29
N LYS A 66 -16.47 30.88 11.99
CA LYS A 66 -15.20 30.46 11.37
C LYS A 66 -14.38 29.61 12.33
N ALA A 67 -14.30 30.01 13.60
CA ALA A 67 -13.59 29.25 14.63
C ALA A 67 -14.24 27.87 14.88
N GLU A 68 -15.58 27.78 14.87
CA GLU A 68 -16.30 26.52 14.98
C GLU A 68 -16.07 25.61 13.77
N LYS A 69 -16.10 26.16 12.55
CA LYS A 69 -15.80 25.39 11.33
C LYS A 69 -14.36 24.86 11.34
N GLU A 70 -13.39 25.68 11.74
CA GLU A 70 -11.99 25.24 11.87
C GLU A 70 -11.81 24.15 12.93
N ARG A 71 -12.53 24.23 14.06
CA ARG A 71 -12.53 23.17 15.09
C ARG A 71 -13.14 21.88 14.56
N GLN A 72 -14.28 21.95 13.88
CA GLN A 72 -14.93 20.78 13.29
C GLN A 72 -14.07 20.13 12.21
N GLU A 73 -13.41 20.92 11.36
CA GLU A 73 -12.47 20.40 10.37
C GLU A 73 -11.24 19.77 11.02
N ALA A 74 -10.71 20.36 12.10
CA ALA A 74 -9.60 19.78 12.85
C ALA A 74 -9.99 18.45 13.53
N GLU A 75 -11.20 18.36 14.08
CA GLU A 75 -11.73 17.12 14.67
C GLU A 75 -11.95 16.03 13.61
N ARG A 76 -12.51 16.39 12.45
CA ARG A 76 -12.65 15.46 11.32
C ARG A 76 -11.30 14.94 10.82
N LYS A 77 -10.31 15.83 10.66
CA LYS A 77 -8.95 15.43 10.25
C LYS A 77 -8.32 14.48 11.27
N LYS A 78 -8.49 14.73 12.57
CA LYS A 78 -8.00 13.82 13.62
C LYS A 78 -8.69 12.45 13.57
N LEU A 79 -10.00 12.41 13.34
CA LEU A 79 -10.74 11.16 13.19
C LEU A 79 -10.27 10.38 11.96
N GLU A 80 -10.15 11.05 10.80
CA GLU A 80 -9.62 10.43 9.58
C GLU A 80 -8.21 9.89 9.75
N GLU A 81 -7.34 10.63 10.45
CA GLU A 81 -5.98 10.17 10.78
C GLU A 81 -6.03 8.91 11.65
N GLN A 82 -6.86 8.89 12.69
CA GLN A 82 -7.02 7.70 13.54
C GLN A 82 -7.54 6.49 12.76
N GLU A 83 -8.51 6.68 11.87
CA GLU A 83 -9.02 5.62 11.00
C GLU A 83 -7.94 5.11 10.04
N LYS A 84 -7.15 6.01 9.45
CA LYS A 84 -6.00 5.64 8.61
C LYS A 84 -4.97 4.84 9.40
N TYR A 85 -4.66 5.22 10.64
CA TYR A 85 -3.73 4.47 11.48
C TYR A 85 -4.26 3.08 11.83
N LYS A 86 -5.55 2.94 12.14
CA LYS A 86 -6.18 1.63 12.37
C LYS A 86 -6.10 0.76 11.11
N ALA A 87 -6.46 1.30 9.96
CA ALA A 87 -6.39 0.57 8.69
C ALA A 87 -4.95 0.13 8.34
N LEU A 88 -3.95 1.00 8.58
CA LEU A 88 -2.54 0.64 8.40
C LEU A 88 -2.11 -0.47 9.35
N TYR A 89 -2.54 -0.43 10.61
CA TYR A 89 -2.24 -1.46 11.58
C TYR A 89 -2.83 -2.82 11.18
N GLU A 90 -4.11 -2.84 10.81
CA GLU A 90 -4.78 -4.07 10.34
C GLU A 90 -4.10 -4.64 9.10
N ASN A 91 -3.75 -3.78 8.14
CA ASN A 91 -3.03 -4.20 6.94
C ASN A 91 -1.65 -4.79 7.29
N LEU A 92 -0.91 -4.16 8.20
CA LEU A 92 0.38 -4.66 8.65
C LEU A 92 0.25 -6.03 9.35
N GLN A 93 -0.80 -6.19 10.17
CA GLN A 93 -1.08 -7.46 10.83
C GLN A 93 -1.39 -8.56 9.81
N GLN A 94 -2.22 -8.28 8.81
CA GLN A 94 -2.48 -9.20 7.70
C GLN A 94 -1.20 -9.56 6.94
N GLN A 95 -0.35 -8.59 6.61
CA GLN A 95 0.93 -8.86 5.94
C GLN A 95 1.85 -9.75 6.77
N VAL A 96 1.90 -9.55 8.09
CA VAL A 96 2.70 -10.39 9.00
C VAL A 96 2.15 -11.82 9.03
N GLU A 97 0.83 -11.99 9.09
CA GLU A 97 0.19 -13.31 9.05
C GLU A 97 0.43 -14.02 7.72
N GLU A 98 0.30 -13.31 6.59
CA GLU A 98 0.62 -13.84 5.27
C GLU A 98 2.09 -14.24 5.12
N GLN A 99 3.02 -13.42 5.63
CA GLN A 99 4.44 -13.75 5.61
C GLN A 99 4.73 -14.98 6.46
N LYS A 100 4.15 -15.07 7.66
CA LYS A 100 4.28 -16.25 8.52
C LYS A 100 3.76 -17.50 7.79
N ALA A 101 2.58 -17.45 7.19
CA ALA A 101 2.03 -18.56 6.41
C ALA A 101 2.97 -18.98 5.27
N LYS A 102 3.48 -18.02 4.47
CA LYS A 102 4.46 -18.28 3.39
C LYS A 102 5.74 -18.92 3.91
N THR A 103 6.25 -18.49 5.07
CA THR A 103 7.47 -19.07 5.66
C THR A 103 7.24 -20.50 6.14
N ILE A 104 6.11 -20.80 6.78
CA ILE A 104 5.74 -22.16 7.22
C ILE A 104 5.58 -23.05 6.00
N ASP A 105 4.93 -22.54 4.95
CA ASP A 105 4.75 -23.23 3.69
C ASP A 105 6.07 -23.59 3.01
N ALA A 106 6.99 -22.63 2.93
CA ALA A 106 8.32 -22.87 2.38
C ALA A 106 9.10 -23.90 3.22
N LYS A 107 8.96 -23.88 4.55
CA LYS A 107 9.56 -24.90 5.42
C LYS A 107 8.98 -26.29 5.17
N LYS A 108 7.66 -26.42 5.04
CA LYS A 108 6.99 -27.69 4.70
C LYS A 108 7.50 -28.24 3.37
N GLU A 109 7.59 -27.39 2.34
CA GLU A 109 8.12 -27.78 1.03
C GLU A 109 9.58 -28.22 1.12
N ALA A 110 10.42 -27.49 1.85
CA ALA A 110 11.83 -27.84 2.03
C ALA A 110 12.01 -29.19 2.76
N ILE A 111 11.20 -29.45 3.79
CA ILE A 111 11.21 -30.71 4.53
C ILE A 111 10.77 -31.89 3.65
N LEU A 112 9.73 -31.71 2.83
CA LEU A 112 9.26 -32.75 1.90
C LEU A 112 10.25 -32.99 0.77
N ALA A 113 10.87 -31.93 0.23
CA ALA A 113 11.93 -32.06 -0.76
C ALA A 113 13.15 -32.81 -0.19
N ALA A 114 13.55 -32.49 1.05
CA ALA A 114 14.62 -33.21 1.75
C ALA A 114 14.28 -34.69 2.01
N ALA A 115 13.00 -35.03 2.07
CA ALA A 115 12.52 -36.40 2.22
C ALA A 115 12.36 -37.15 0.87
N ASN A 116 12.84 -36.59 -0.25
CA ASN A 116 12.75 -37.16 -1.60
C ASN A 116 11.32 -37.33 -2.15
N TYR A 117 10.40 -36.43 -1.78
CA TYR A 117 9.11 -36.36 -2.48
C TYR A 117 9.25 -35.64 -3.84
N ALA A 118 8.54 -36.11 -4.86
CA ALA A 118 8.45 -35.40 -6.14
C ALA A 118 7.64 -34.10 -6.00
N PRO A 119 7.86 -33.06 -6.83
CA PRO A 119 7.15 -31.79 -6.74
C PRO A 119 5.61 -31.94 -6.79
N GLU A 120 5.10 -32.88 -7.60
CA GLU A 120 3.67 -33.20 -7.66
C GLU A 120 3.14 -33.80 -6.35
N GLN A 121 3.94 -34.62 -5.68
CA GLN A 121 3.61 -35.20 -4.38
C GLN A 121 3.69 -34.15 -3.27
N ILE A 122 4.66 -33.23 -3.33
CA ILE A 122 4.80 -32.14 -2.36
C ILE A 122 3.51 -31.30 -2.34
N ALA A 123 2.98 -30.94 -3.50
CA ALA A 123 1.73 -30.17 -3.58
C ALA A 123 0.53 -30.87 -2.93
N LEU A 124 0.46 -32.21 -3.03
CA LEU A 124 -0.63 -33.01 -2.42
C LEU A 124 -0.43 -33.23 -0.92
N VAL A 125 0.82 -33.32 -0.47
CA VAL A 125 1.17 -33.75 0.88
C VAL A 125 1.42 -32.58 1.83
N LYS A 126 1.75 -31.40 1.31
CA LYS A 126 2.01 -30.18 2.09
C LYS A 126 0.86 -29.83 3.04
N ASP A 127 -0.39 -30.03 2.61
CA ASP A 127 -1.59 -29.77 3.41
C ASP A 127 -1.83 -30.82 4.51
N LEU A 128 -1.24 -32.00 4.38
CA LEU A 128 -1.33 -33.06 5.39
C LEU A 128 -0.34 -32.84 6.55
N LEU A 129 0.68 -32.01 6.36
CA LEU A 129 1.65 -31.69 7.40
C LEU A 129 1.05 -30.70 8.41
N LYS A 130 0.96 -31.15 9.67
CA LYS A 130 0.52 -30.34 10.81
C LYS A 130 1.71 -29.90 11.65
N GLY A 131 1.66 -28.65 12.11
CA GLY A 131 2.68 -28.05 12.97
C GLY A 131 3.33 -26.81 12.37
N GLU A 132 3.89 -26.00 13.26
CA GLU A 132 4.61 -24.75 12.91
C GLU A 132 6.12 -24.87 13.17
N SER A 133 6.50 -25.78 14.08
CA SER A 133 7.89 -26.04 14.44
C SER A 133 8.49 -27.16 13.61
N ASP A 134 9.82 -27.12 13.43
CA ASP A 134 10.54 -28.12 12.64
C ASP A 134 10.42 -29.54 13.25
N GLU A 135 10.22 -29.64 14.56
CA GLU A 135 10.04 -30.93 15.26
C GLU A 135 8.66 -31.52 15.00
N GLU A 136 7.60 -30.71 15.11
CA GLU A 136 6.23 -31.14 14.79
C GLU A 136 6.10 -31.54 13.32
N LEU A 137 6.70 -30.78 12.41
CA LEU A 137 6.69 -31.08 10.98
C LEU A 137 7.39 -32.40 10.68
N LYS A 138 8.47 -32.75 11.38
CA LYS A 138 9.14 -34.05 11.25
C LYS A 138 8.27 -35.20 11.75
N GLN A 139 7.63 -35.05 12.91
CA GLN A 139 6.70 -36.05 13.44
C GLN A 139 5.50 -36.25 12.50
N SER A 140 4.94 -35.15 11.98
CA SER A 140 3.87 -35.22 10.99
C SER A 140 4.34 -35.83 9.67
N LEU A 141 5.60 -35.67 9.29
CA LEU A 141 6.15 -36.30 8.11
C LEU A 141 6.30 -37.82 8.28
N GLU A 142 6.61 -38.30 9.48
CA GLU A 142 6.62 -39.74 9.77
C GLU A 142 5.24 -40.39 9.63
N SER A 143 4.19 -39.71 10.12
CA SER A 143 2.82 -40.20 9.94
C SER A 143 2.40 -40.16 8.47
N VAL A 144 2.76 -39.10 7.74
CA VAL A 144 2.51 -38.97 6.30
C VAL A 144 3.23 -40.05 5.49
N LYS A 145 4.48 -40.39 5.82
CA LYS A 145 5.26 -41.46 5.15
C LYS A 145 4.56 -42.81 5.18
N SER A 146 3.70 -43.08 6.18
CA SER A 146 2.92 -44.32 6.24
C SER A 146 1.81 -44.39 5.17
N VAL A 147 1.33 -43.24 4.71
CA VAL A 147 0.26 -43.13 3.72
C VAL A 147 0.82 -42.90 2.32
N VAL A 148 1.78 -41.98 2.19
CA VAL A 148 2.38 -41.59 0.91
C VAL A 148 3.89 -41.80 0.99
N LEU A 149 4.36 -42.78 0.23
CA LEU A 149 5.77 -43.12 0.13
C LEU A 149 6.54 -42.10 -0.74
N PRO A 150 7.76 -41.70 -0.34
CA PRO A 150 8.61 -40.84 -1.16
C PRO A 150 9.10 -41.55 -2.43
N LEU A 151 9.59 -40.77 -3.39
CA LEU A 151 10.04 -41.30 -4.67
C LEU A 151 11.17 -42.31 -4.47
N GLY A 152 11.09 -43.47 -5.15
CA GLY A 152 12.11 -44.51 -5.06
C GLY A 152 12.05 -45.39 -3.81
N SER A 153 11.10 -45.18 -2.89
CA SER A 153 10.85 -46.13 -1.79
C SER A 153 9.88 -47.26 -2.17
N GLY A 154 9.56 -47.40 -3.46
CA GLY A 154 8.72 -48.45 -4.02
C GLY A 154 9.35 -49.83 -3.81
N ALA A 155 9.08 -50.42 -2.66
CA ALA A 155 9.10 -51.87 -2.53
C ALA A 155 7.83 -52.41 -3.21
N ASP A 156 7.97 -53.46 -4.00
CA ASP A 156 6.82 -54.26 -4.41
C ASP A 156 6.08 -54.70 -3.13
N PRO A 157 4.78 -54.43 -2.97
CA PRO A 157 4.02 -54.80 -1.78
C PRO A 157 3.90 -56.32 -1.59
N SER A 158 4.32 -57.13 -2.58
CA SER A 158 4.34 -58.58 -2.47
C SER A 158 5.40 -59.04 -1.44
N PRO A 159 5.01 -59.82 -0.41
CA PRO A 159 5.94 -60.27 0.63
C PRO A 159 7.02 -61.16 0.00
N GLY A 160 8.27 -60.71 0.10
CA GLY A 160 9.46 -61.45 -0.38
C GLY A 160 10.22 -60.79 -1.52
N ASN A 161 9.71 -59.70 -2.13
CA ASN A 161 10.49 -58.98 -3.13
C ASN A 161 11.44 -57.95 -2.47
N PRO A 162 12.76 -58.00 -2.77
CA PRO A 162 13.68 -56.97 -2.30
C PRO A 162 13.35 -55.62 -2.95
N ARG A 163 13.59 -54.53 -2.24
CA ARG A 163 13.54 -53.17 -2.81
C ARG A 163 14.43 -53.13 -4.05
N ARG A 164 13.83 -52.98 -5.23
CA ARG A 164 14.60 -52.78 -6.46
C ARG A 164 15.17 -51.38 -6.40
N GLY A 165 16.49 -51.26 -6.31
CA GLY A 165 17.16 -49.98 -6.53
C GLY A 165 16.78 -49.44 -7.90
N ASN A 166 16.72 -48.12 -8.03
CA ASN A 166 16.55 -47.50 -9.34
C ASN A 166 17.64 -48.04 -10.28
N PRO A 167 17.30 -48.53 -11.49
CA PRO A 167 18.32 -48.97 -12.43
C PRO A 167 19.22 -47.78 -12.75
N GLU A 168 20.54 -47.99 -12.62
CA GLU A 168 21.50 -46.98 -13.07
C GLU A 168 21.30 -46.73 -14.57
N PRO A 169 21.37 -45.46 -15.02
CA PRO A 169 21.30 -45.15 -16.44
C PRO A 169 22.51 -45.76 -17.14
N LYS A 170 22.29 -46.87 -17.85
CA LYS A 170 23.31 -47.54 -18.66
C LYS A 170 23.38 -46.91 -20.05
N ASP A 171 24.59 -46.77 -20.58
CA ASP A 171 24.80 -46.36 -21.96
C ASP A 171 24.26 -47.42 -22.92
N LEU A 172 23.44 -47.00 -23.89
CA LEU A 172 22.82 -47.87 -24.89
C LEU A 172 23.88 -48.57 -25.75
N ALA A 173 25.04 -47.94 -25.95
CA ALA A 173 26.14 -48.54 -26.69
C ALA A 173 26.72 -49.77 -25.99
N ASP A 174 26.88 -49.71 -24.66
CA ASP A 174 27.39 -50.82 -23.86
C ASP A 174 26.36 -51.94 -23.72
N VAL A 175 25.08 -51.58 -23.57
CA VAL A 175 23.97 -52.57 -23.61
C VAL A 175 23.96 -53.32 -24.94
N GLY A 176 24.17 -52.63 -26.06
CA GLY A 176 24.23 -53.25 -27.39
C GLY A 176 25.41 -54.22 -27.54
N ARG A 177 26.59 -53.86 -27.02
CA ARG A 177 27.79 -54.72 -27.02
C ARG A 177 27.60 -55.97 -26.16
N ASP A 178 27.04 -55.80 -24.96
CA ASP A 178 26.75 -56.91 -24.04
C ASP A 178 25.71 -57.86 -24.63
N LEU A 179 24.66 -57.32 -25.25
CA LEU A 179 23.62 -58.12 -25.89
C LEU A 179 24.18 -58.90 -27.09
N TYR A 180 24.99 -58.26 -27.92
CA TYR A 180 25.66 -58.89 -29.06
C TYR A 180 26.59 -60.02 -28.60
N ALA A 181 27.40 -59.78 -27.57
CA ALA A 181 28.30 -60.79 -27.01
C ALA A 181 27.52 -62.01 -26.47
N LYS A 182 26.40 -61.78 -25.77
CA LYS A 182 25.52 -62.86 -25.29
C LYS A 182 24.88 -63.64 -26.43
N LEU A 183 24.32 -62.96 -27.44
CA LEU A 183 23.68 -63.64 -28.58
C LEU A 183 24.68 -64.47 -29.38
N LYS A 184 25.92 -63.99 -29.52
CA LYS A 184 27.02 -64.73 -30.14
C LYS A 184 27.44 -65.94 -29.30
N ALA A 185 27.50 -65.81 -27.98
CA ALA A 185 27.82 -66.92 -27.07
C ALA A 185 26.72 -68.01 -27.07
N ASP A 186 25.46 -67.61 -27.18
CA ASP A 186 24.30 -68.51 -27.28
C ASP A 186 24.12 -69.12 -28.68
N GLY A 187 25.00 -68.79 -29.65
CA GLY A 187 24.98 -69.33 -31.01
C GLY A 187 23.77 -68.90 -31.86
N LYS A 188 23.11 -67.80 -31.48
CA LYS A 188 21.96 -67.24 -32.20
C LYS A 188 22.37 -66.22 -33.27
N LEU A 189 23.67 -65.94 -33.36
CA LEU A 189 24.38 -65.07 -34.31
C LEU A 189 25.73 -65.72 -34.63
#